data_AF-A0A258AKY0-F1
#
_entry.id   AF-A0A258AKY0-F1
#
_cell.length_a   1.000
_cell.length_b   1.000
_cell.length_c   1.000
_cell.angle_alpha   90.00
_cell.angle_beta   90.00
_cell.angle_gamma   90.00
#
_symmetry.space_group_name_H-M   'P 1'
#
loop_
_entity.id
_entity.type
_entity.pdbx_description
1 polymer ?
#
loop_
_entity_poly.entity_id
_entity_poly.type
_entity_poly.pdbx_seq_one_letter_code
_entity_poly.pdbx_strand_id
1 'polypeptide(L)'
;MAKNYLTDNEIAQLHRLVYAYLHVAEDMALGQIPMTMQDWETRLNRFIAATDREILQDAGKVTAEIAQAHAESEFEKYRILQDRLFESDFDRAIKQLPEKRDEP
;
A
#
# COMPACT_ATOMS: atom_id res chain seq x y z
N MET A 1 11.40 1.60 2.15
CA MET A 1 10.11 1.95 2.79
C MET A 1 9.03 1.08 2.17
N ALA A 2 8.15 0.49 2.99
CA ALA A 2 7.25 -0.57 2.54
C ALA A 2 6.25 -0.06 1.49
N LYS A 3 6.33 -0.63 0.28
CA LYS A 3 5.22 -1.03 -0.60
C LYS A 3 3.84 -0.51 -0.17
N ASN A 4 3.51 0.70 -0.61
CA ASN A 4 2.22 1.35 -0.36
C ASN A 4 1.25 0.96 -1.48
N TYR A 5 0.65 -0.24 -1.39
CA TYR A 5 -0.32 -0.73 -2.38
C TYR A 5 -1.76 -0.30 -2.09
N LEU A 6 -2.00 0.33 -0.94
CA LEU A 6 -3.31 0.83 -0.52
C LEU A 6 -3.13 2.24 0.04
N THR A 7 -4.02 3.14 -0.33
CA THR A 7 -4.15 4.49 0.25
C THR A 7 -4.62 4.40 1.70
N ASP A 8 -4.39 5.47 2.48
CA ASP A 8 -4.83 5.53 3.89
C ASP A 8 -6.33 5.23 4.06
N ASN A 9 -7.15 5.65 3.09
CA ASN A 9 -8.58 5.38 3.08
C ASN A 9 -8.87 3.89 2.87
N GLU A 10 -8.17 3.23 1.94
CA GLU A 10 -8.32 1.80 1.68
C GLU A 10 -7.84 0.95 2.87
N ILE A 11 -6.74 1.34 3.52
CA ILE A 11 -6.28 0.70 4.76
C ILE A 11 -7.33 0.84 5.87
N ALA A 12 -7.91 2.04 6.05
CA ALA A 12 -8.97 2.25 7.02
C ALA A 12 -10.23 1.43 6.70
N GLN A 13 -10.57 1.26 5.42
CA GLN A 13 -11.67 0.41 4.97
C GLN A 13 -11.40 -1.08 5.17
N LEU A 14 -10.15 -1.53 5.03
CA LEU A 14 -9.72 -2.90 5.33
C LEU A 14 -9.77 -3.17 6.83
N HIS A 15 -9.24 -2.26 7.65
CA HIS A 15 -9.28 -2.40 9.11
C HIS A 15 -10.72 -2.52 9.61
N ARG A 16 -11.63 -1.66 9.14
CA ARG A 16 -13.06 -1.75 9.51
C ARG A 16 -13.68 -3.10 9.17
N LEU A 17 -13.35 -3.66 8.01
CA LEU A 17 -13.83 -4.99 7.60
C LEU A 17 -13.30 -6.10 8.53
N VAL A 18 -12.00 -6.08 8.80
CA VAL A 18 -11.34 -7.08 9.67
C VAL A 18 -11.91 -7.03 11.09
N TYR A 19 -12.05 -5.84 11.67
CA TYR A 19 -12.62 -5.68 13.00
C TYR A 19 -14.07 -6.17 13.06
N ALA A 20 -14.90 -5.83 12.07
CA ALA A 20 -16.27 -6.31 12.01
C ALA A 20 -16.35 -7.85 11.96
N TYR A 21 -15.46 -8.49 11.20
CA TYR A 21 -15.40 -9.95 11.16
C TYR A 21 -14.92 -10.56 12.49
N LEU A 22 -13.94 -9.94 13.14
CA LEU A 22 -13.44 -10.40 14.44
C LEU A 22 -14.53 -10.33 15.53
N HIS A 23 -15.39 -9.30 15.52
CA HIS A 23 -16.52 -9.24 16.45
C HIS A 23 -17.52 -10.39 16.24
N VAL A 24 -17.82 -10.74 14.98
CA VAL A 24 -18.67 -11.91 14.68
C VAL A 24 -18.02 -13.21 15.17
N ALA A 25 -16.71 -13.34 15.02
CA ALA A 25 -15.97 -14.50 15.52
C ALA A 25 -15.97 -14.56 17.06
N GLU A 26 -15.81 -13.42 17.72
CA GLU A 26 -15.88 -13.27 19.17
C GLU A 26 -17.24 -13.68 19.72
N ASP A 27 -18.34 -13.19 19.12
CA ASP A 27 -19.71 -13.57 19.51
C ASP A 27 -19.93 -15.09 19.44
N MET A 28 -19.41 -15.74 18.40
CA MET A 28 -19.53 -17.20 18.26
C MET A 28 -18.65 -17.97 19.24
N ALA A 29 -17.47 -17.44 19.56
CA ALA A 29 -16.60 -18.00 20.60
C ALA A 29 -17.27 -17.88 21.99
N LEU A 30 -17.87 -16.73 22.30
CA LEU A 30 -18.64 -16.51 23.53
C LEU A 30 -19.88 -17.41 23.59
N GLY A 31 -20.54 -17.63 22.46
CA GLY A 31 -21.66 -18.56 22.30
C GLY A 31 -21.28 -20.04 22.35
N GLN A 32 -20.01 -20.38 22.52
CA GLN A 32 -19.48 -21.75 22.54
C GLN A 32 -19.91 -22.57 21.31
N ILE A 33 -20.03 -21.93 20.15
CA ILE A 33 -20.35 -22.62 18.90
C ILE A 33 -19.05 -23.29 18.41
N PRO A 34 -18.95 -24.63 18.41
CA PRO A 34 -17.75 -25.29 17.90
C PRO A 34 -17.64 -25.09 16.39
N MET A 35 -16.46 -24.70 15.93
CA MET A 35 -16.20 -24.40 14.52
C MET A 35 -14.85 -24.95 14.09
N THR A 36 -14.78 -25.50 12.87
CA THR A 36 -13.52 -25.88 12.24
C THR A 36 -12.93 -24.71 11.46
N MET A 37 -11.64 -24.78 11.12
CA MET A 37 -10.99 -23.77 10.26
C MET A 37 -11.67 -23.64 8.89
N GLN A 38 -12.26 -24.71 8.37
CA GLN A 38 -13.00 -24.71 7.11
C GLN A 38 -14.35 -23.98 7.22
N ASP A 39 -15.01 -24.07 8.38
CA ASP A 39 -16.24 -23.33 8.66
C ASP A 39 -15.97 -21.82 8.71
N TRP A 40 -14.82 -21.44 9.31
CA TRP A 40 -14.36 -20.06 9.34
C TRP A 40 -14.10 -19.50 7.94
N GLU A 41 -13.41 -20.25 7.08
CA GLU A 41 -13.18 -19.85 5.68
C GLU A 41 -14.51 -19.63 4.94
N THR A 42 -15.44 -20.59 5.05
CA THR A 42 -16.74 -20.51 4.36
C THR A 42 -17.58 -19.33 4.85
N ARG A 43 -17.49 -18.98 6.13
CA ARG A 43 -18.18 -17.81 6.70
C ARG A 43 -17.51 -16.50 6.34
N LEU A 44 -16.18 -16.44 6.33
CA LEU A 44 -15.44 -15.27 5.88
C LEU A 44 -15.82 -14.91 4.44
N ASN A 45 -15.85 -15.90 3.55
CA ASN A 45 -16.28 -15.70 2.16
C ASN A 45 -17.70 -15.12 2.09
N ARG A 46 -18.66 -15.70 2.84
CA ARG A 46 -20.04 -15.18 2.91
C ARG A 46 -20.12 -13.77 3.49
N PHE A 47 -19.31 -13.45 4.49
CA PHE A 47 -19.24 -12.13 5.11
C PHE A 47 -18.75 -11.08 4.11
N ILE A 48 -17.69 -11.39 3.35
CA ILE A 48 -17.18 -10.50 2.31
C ILE A 48 -18.26 -10.24 1.24
N ALA A 49 -18.91 -11.29 0.72
CA ALA A 49 -20.02 -11.13 -0.23
C ALA A 49 -21.18 -10.28 0.30
N ALA A 50 -21.51 -10.41 1.58
CA ALA A 50 -22.61 -9.66 2.20
C ALA A 50 -22.29 -8.16 2.43
N THR A 51 -21.02 -7.76 2.37
CA THR A 51 -20.62 -6.35 2.52
C THR A 51 -20.65 -5.58 1.20
N ASP A 52 -21.34 -6.10 0.18
CA ASP A 52 -21.34 -5.61 -1.21
C ASP A 52 -19.93 -5.39 -1.79
N ARG A 53 -18.94 -6.05 -1.19
CA ARG A 53 -17.58 -6.16 -1.71
C ARG A 53 -17.53 -7.44 -2.51
N GLU A 54 -17.20 -7.33 -3.79
CA GLU A 54 -16.98 -8.50 -4.63
C GLU A 54 -15.94 -9.39 -3.95
N ILE A 55 -16.31 -10.65 -3.67
CA ILE A 55 -15.30 -11.68 -3.39
C ILE A 55 -14.48 -11.76 -4.69
N LEU A 56 -13.19 -11.43 -4.63
CA LEU A 56 -12.27 -11.67 -5.73
C LEU A 56 -12.22 -13.18 -6.00
N GLN A 57 -13.11 -13.67 -6.85
CA GLN A 57 -13.17 -15.07 -7.29
C GLN A 57 -11.95 -15.39 -8.15
N ASP A 58 -11.57 -14.43 -8.99
CA ASP A 58 -10.30 -14.35 -9.66
C ASP A 58 -9.60 -13.15 -9.04
N ALA A 59 -8.60 -13.35 -8.18
CA ALA A 59 -7.69 -12.26 -7.84
C ALA A 59 -7.20 -11.70 -9.18
N GLY A 60 -7.73 -10.53 -9.57
CA GLY A 60 -7.57 -9.99 -10.91
C GLY A 60 -6.11 -10.13 -11.29
N LYS A 61 -5.85 -10.86 -12.39
CA LYS A 61 -4.51 -10.93 -12.98
C LYS A 61 -4.16 -9.53 -13.48
N VAL A 62 -3.84 -8.62 -12.57
CA VAL A 62 -2.82 -7.62 -12.86
C VAL A 62 -1.54 -8.44 -12.86
N THR A 63 -1.18 -8.98 -14.02
CA THR A 63 0.08 -9.70 -14.18
C THR A 63 1.19 -8.78 -13.71
N ALA A 64 2.26 -9.34 -13.15
CA ALA A 64 3.42 -8.56 -12.72
C ALA A 64 3.87 -7.57 -13.81
N GLU A 65 3.67 -7.92 -15.09
CA GLU A 65 3.89 -7.10 -16.27
C GLU A 65 3.03 -5.81 -16.31
N ILE A 66 1.74 -5.88 -16.00
CA ILE A 66 0.86 -4.69 -15.98
C ILE A 66 1.23 -3.78 -14.82
N ALA A 67 1.53 -4.36 -13.65
CA ALA A 67 2.01 -3.59 -12.50
C ALA A 67 3.39 -2.96 -12.77
N GLN A 68 4.27 -3.67 -13.48
CA GLN A 68 5.59 -3.18 -13.86
C GLN A 68 5.50 -2.07 -14.91
N ALA A 69 4.70 -2.24 -15.97
CA ALA A 69 4.50 -1.23 -16.99
C ALA A 69 3.89 0.06 -16.40
N HIS A 70 2.97 -0.06 -15.44
CA HIS A 70 2.42 1.09 -14.73
C HIS A 70 3.48 1.76 -13.85
N ALA A 71 4.30 0.98 -13.14
CA ALA A 71 5.38 1.50 -12.31
C ALA A 71 6.47 2.21 -13.14
N GLU A 72 6.84 1.68 -14.31
CA GLU A 72 7.80 2.28 -15.22
C GLU A 72 7.28 3.62 -15.78
N SER A 73 6.00 3.66 -16.19
CA SER A 73 5.34 4.88 -16.66
C SER A 73 5.30 5.99 -15.59
N GLU A 74 4.98 5.63 -14.34
CA GLU A 74 5.00 6.59 -13.24
C GLU A 74 6.44 7.00 -12.89
N PHE A 75 7.39 6.07 -12.86
CA PHE A 75 8.80 6.36 -12.59
C PHE A 75 9.39 7.36 -13.59
N GLU A 76 9.09 7.24 -14.88
CA GLU A 76 9.58 8.19 -15.90
C GLU A 76 9.08 9.61 -15.66
N LYS A 77 7.83 9.78 -15.23
CA LYS A 77 7.26 11.10 -14.89
C LYS A 77 7.98 11.73 -13.71
N TYR A 78 8.23 10.95 -12.66
CA TYR A 78 8.90 11.44 -11.44
C TYR A 78 10.40 11.62 -11.65
N ARG A 79 11.07 10.84 -12.50
CA ARG A 79 12.50 11.00 -12.84
C ARG A 79 12.78 12.37 -13.45
N ILE A 80 11.93 12.82 -14.38
CA ILE A 80 12.09 14.14 -15.03
C ILE A 80 11.97 15.28 -13.99
N LEU A 81 11.08 15.13 -13.01
CA LEU A 81 10.94 16.09 -11.92
C LEU A 81 12.12 16.06 -10.97
N GLN A 82 12.61 14.87 -10.62
CA GLN A 82 13.78 14.69 -9.77
C GLN A 82 15.03 15.29 -10.41
N ASP A 83 15.29 15.04 -11.70
CA ASP A 83 16.44 15.57 -12.42
C ASP A 83 16.42 17.12 -12.50
N ARG A 84 15.24 17.73 -12.61
CA ARG A 84 15.10 19.20 -12.63
C ARG A 84 15.33 19.86 -11.27
N LEU A 85 15.05 19.14 -10.18
CA LEU A 85 15.20 19.60 -8.80
C LEU A 85 16.47 19.04 -8.14
N PHE A 86 17.27 18.28 -8.88
CA PHE A 86 18.49 17.68 -8.39
C PHE A 86 19.55 18.76 -8.19
N GLU A 87 19.75 19.16 -6.94
CA GLU A 87 20.92 19.91 -6.52
C GLU A 87 21.89 18.92 -5.88
N SER A 88 23.06 18.72 -6.51
CA SER A 88 24.06 17.79 -5.99
C SER A 88 24.56 18.29 -4.64
N ASP A 89 24.80 17.40 -3.68
CA ASP A 89 25.48 17.74 -2.43
C ASP A 89 26.86 18.41 -2.69
N PHE A 90 27.45 18.14 -3.87
CA PHE A 90 28.66 18.79 -4.36
C PHE A 90 28.43 20.27 -4.70
N ASP A 91 27.33 20.60 -5.39
CA ASP A 91 26.96 21.99 -5.71
C ASP A 91 26.60 22.76 -4.43
N ARG A 92 25.96 22.09 -3.48
CA ARG A 92 25.66 22.63 -2.16
C ARG A 92 26.94 22.92 -1.37
N ALA A 93 27.95 22.05 -1.47
CA ALA A 93 29.24 22.24 -0.84
C ALA A 93 30.04 23.38 -1.49
N ILE A 94 30.01 23.51 -2.82
CA ILE A 94 30.68 24.61 -3.54
C ILE A 94 30.09 25.97 -3.16
N LYS A 95 28.76 26.09 -3.06
CA LYS A 95 28.09 27.33 -2.61
C LYS A 95 28.43 27.74 -1.18
N GLN A 96 28.88 26.81 -0.34
CA GLN A 96 29.26 27.07 1.05
C GLN A 96 30.73 27.44 1.23
N LEU A 97 31.54 27.37 0.17
CA LEU A 97 32.93 27.82 0.21
C LEU A 97 32.98 29.35 0.11
N PRO A 98 33.68 30.05 1.02
CA PRO A 98 33.90 31.49 0.87
C PRO A 98 34.70 31.75 -0.41
N GLU A 99 34.26 32.72 -1.23
CA GLU A 99 35.02 33.14 -2.40
C GLU A 99 36.45 33.44 -2.00
N LYS A 100 37.38 32.80 -2.69
CA LYS A 100 38.81 33.00 -2.47
C LYS A 100 39.08 34.49 -2.72
N ARG A 101 39.40 35.23 -1.65
CA ARG A 101 40.01 36.55 -1.76
C ARG A 101 41.31 36.35 -2.52
N ASP A 102 41.30 36.71 -3.79
CA ASP A 102 42.52 37.00 -4.53
C ASP A 102 43.15 38.20 -3.83
N GLU A 103 44.21 37.94 -3.07
CA GLU A 103 45.11 38.98 -2.60
C GLU A 103 46.48 38.80 -3.28
N PRO A 104 47.12 39.93 -3.63
CA PRO A 104 48.05 40.08 -4.76
C PRO A 104 49.45 39.51 -4.56
#